data_AF-A0A257LUY3-F1
#
_entry.id   AF-A0A257LUY3-F1
#
_cell.length_a   1.000
_cell.length_b   1.000
_cell.length_c   1.000
_cell.angle_alpha   90.00
_cell.angle_beta   90.00
_cell.angle_gamma   90.00
#
_symmetry.space_group_name_H-M   'P 1'
#
loop_
_entity.id
_entity.type
_entity.pdbx_description
1 polymer ?
#
loop_
_entity_poly.entity_id
_entity_poly.type
_entity_poly.pdbx_seq_one_letter_code
_entity_poly.pdbx_strand_id
1 'polypeptide(L)'
;NNTGRLLVQNTAATGTAPVTVNSGGSLGGTGSVSGNVTINNGGSIALGASGSTLSLASATSPTFAAFGSLRISATSNTLDRVHLTNASANFACGNLDLVIDTTGLSRAFSAVEIVSTTKSNGVTGTFRSVSVIGDPSYTASVAYTGNSIALTLSGGSSTLPSAYKIQVAGNSSATTSAGSGVNLTVTALDSFGATLTAFNGDGALSFYGLAISPNSTAATVSDKTGLAKNASLLAATPNTTLTFVNGIATTSASSNGVLTPSPASISTVHCSDGFVSSASGLGASGLSLTVNPAALDSYTVTAASPQGTAAPFTTTVTAKDAFGNTMIADNSTVVTMTSSTGNAQFDSDGNGTFGDNTKTLSSGTFNITTKDNVIETVILTATSSGGKTGTSSPISIA
;
A
#
# COMPACT_ATOMS: atom_id res chain seq x y z
N ASN A 1 -5.70 -22.92 44.25
CA ASN A 1 -4.99 -21.65 44.56
C ASN A 1 -3.54 -21.84 44.13
N ASN A 2 -3.05 -21.36 42.99
CA ASN A 2 -3.34 -20.15 42.23
C ASN A 2 -3.36 -20.46 40.72
N THR A 3 -4.35 -19.95 40.01
CA THR A 3 -4.37 -19.84 38.54
C THR A 3 -3.35 -18.77 38.12
N GLY A 4 -2.07 -19.10 38.20
CA GLY A 4 -0.99 -18.22 37.79
C GLY A 4 -0.78 -18.31 36.28
N ARG A 5 -1.14 -17.26 35.55
CA ARG A 5 -0.49 -16.96 34.27
C ARG A 5 0.93 -16.51 34.62
N LEU A 6 1.96 -17.31 34.32
CA LEU A 6 3.32 -16.79 34.30
C LEU A 6 3.44 -15.99 33.01
N LEU A 7 3.12 -14.70 33.12
CA LEU A 7 3.27 -13.75 32.04
C LEU A 7 4.73 -13.31 32.06
N VAL A 8 5.52 -13.80 31.12
CA VAL A 8 6.83 -13.21 30.85
C VAL A 8 6.53 -11.90 30.14
N GLN A 9 6.39 -10.81 30.90
CA GLN A 9 6.19 -9.48 30.35
C GLN A 9 7.30 -8.55 30.81
N ASN A 10 7.95 -8.00 29.79
CA ASN A 10 8.75 -6.79 29.77
C ASN A 10 10.12 -6.85 30.47
N THR A 11 11.17 -6.70 29.66
CA THR A 11 12.59 -6.57 30.01
C THR A 11 13.23 -7.72 30.81
N ALA A 12 13.90 -8.61 30.09
CA ALA A 12 14.99 -9.49 30.57
C ALA A 12 14.69 -10.45 31.74
N ALA A 13 13.54 -11.14 31.74
CA ALA A 13 13.40 -12.33 32.58
C ALA A 13 14.12 -13.53 31.94
N THR A 14 15.44 -13.62 32.11
CA THR A 14 16.24 -14.80 31.76
C THR A 14 16.12 -15.83 32.88
N GLY A 15 15.13 -16.73 32.80
CA GLY A 15 15.03 -17.86 33.72
C GLY A 15 15.98 -18.98 33.30
N THR A 16 17.02 -19.26 34.08
CA THR A 16 17.89 -20.45 33.89
C THR A 16 17.33 -21.70 34.56
N ALA A 17 16.39 -21.54 35.51
CA ALA A 17 15.74 -22.64 36.21
C ALA A 17 14.67 -23.34 35.34
N PRO A 18 14.45 -24.66 35.53
CA PRO A 18 13.37 -25.37 34.86
C PRO A 18 11.99 -24.75 35.13
N VAL A 19 11.16 -24.63 34.09
CA VAL A 19 9.78 -24.15 34.16
C VAL A 19 8.83 -25.31 33.97
N THR A 20 7.93 -25.54 34.92
CA THR A 20 6.86 -26.55 34.80
C THR A 20 5.50 -25.87 34.80
N VAL A 21 4.67 -26.18 33.80
CA VAL A 21 3.29 -25.69 33.69
C VAL A 21 2.34 -26.85 33.95
N ASN A 22 1.58 -26.74 35.04
CA ASN A 22 0.59 -27.74 35.46
C ASN A 22 -0.83 -27.38 35.00
N SER A 23 -1.78 -28.27 35.27
CA SER A 23 -3.20 -28.09 34.95
C SER A 23 -3.74 -26.72 35.36
N GLY A 24 -4.36 -26.01 34.41
CA GLY A 24 -4.93 -24.66 34.60
C GLY A 24 -3.91 -23.52 34.64
N GLY A 25 -2.60 -23.82 34.55
CA GLY A 25 -1.53 -22.86 34.39
C GLY A 25 -1.23 -22.56 32.92
N SER A 26 -0.71 -21.35 32.66
CA SER A 26 -0.28 -20.98 31.31
C SER A 26 1.05 -20.23 31.31
N LEU A 27 1.90 -20.56 30.33
CA LEU A 27 3.10 -19.81 29.98
C LEU A 27 2.81 -18.96 28.73
N GLY A 28 3.08 -17.65 28.75
CA GLY A 28 2.84 -16.79 27.59
C GLY A 28 3.49 -15.41 27.72
N GLY A 29 3.39 -14.59 26.67
CA GLY A 29 4.01 -13.27 26.58
C GLY A 29 5.28 -13.25 25.73
N THR A 30 6.19 -12.32 26.02
CA THR A 30 7.39 -12.05 25.22
C THR A 30 8.64 -12.18 26.09
N GLY A 31 9.72 -12.81 25.60
CA GLY A 31 10.92 -13.02 26.40
C GLY A 31 11.65 -14.34 26.11
N SER A 32 12.57 -14.76 26.98
CA SER A 32 13.37 -15.98 26.80
C SER A 32 13.42 -16.85 28.05
N VAL A 33 13.08 -18.14 27.92
CA VAL A 33 13.25 -19.15 28.97
C VAL A 33 14.41 -20.05 28.59
N SER A 34 15.48 -20.04 29.38
CA SER A 34 16.72 -20.80 29.09
C SER A 34 16.77 -22.15 29.82
N GLY A 35 15.98 -22.33 30.88
CA GLY A 35 15.81 -23.61 31.56
C GLY A 35 14.87 -24.58 30.84
N ASN A 36 14.88 -25.86 31.24
CA ASN A 36 13.99 -26.88 30.68
C ASN A 36 12.52 -26.52 30.89
N VAL A 37 11.72 -26.61 29.83
CA VAL A 37 10.27 -26.36 29.91
C VAL A 37 9.52 -27.68 29.83
N THR A 38 8.69 -27.93 30.85
CA THR A 38 7.79 -29.08 30.92
C THR A 38 6.35 -28.60 30.99
N ILE A 39 5.53 -29.04 30.04
CA ILE A 39 4.09 -28.78 30.04
C ILE A 39 3.39 -30.09 30.41
N ASN A 40 2.81 -30.14 31.61
CA ASN A 40 2.08 -31.30 32.12
C ASN A 40 0.63 -31.30 31.61
N ASN A 41 -0.07 -32.42 31.83
CA ASN A 41 -1.48 -32.58 31.43
C ASN A 41 -2.35 -31.41 31.93
N GLY A 42 -3.10 -30.79 31.01
CA GLY A 42 -3.95 -29.63 31.27
C GLY A 42 -3.23 -28.29 31.42
N GLY A 43 -1.90 -28.23 31.30
CA GLY A 43 -1.13 -26.99 31.20
C GLY A 43 -1.11 -26.46 29.76
N SER A 44 -0.91 -25.14 29.61
CA SER A 44 -0.89 -24.51 28.28
C SER A 44 0.31 -23.60 28.03
N ILE A 45 0.71 -23.49 26.77
CA ILE A 45 1.39 -22.30 26.26
C ILE A 45 0.32 -21.41 25.62
N ALA A 46 0.23 -20.14 26.03
CA ALA A 46 -0.71 -19.16 25.51
C ALA A 46 0.01 -18.16 24.62
N LEU A 47 -0.27 -18.22 23.32
CA LEU A 47 0.15 -17.18 22.38
C LEU A 47 -0.84 -16.01 22.47
N GLY A 48 -0.31 -14.81 22.70
CA GLY A 48 -1.07 -13.55 22.68
C GLY A 48 -1.20 -12.98 21.26
N ALA A 49 -1.73 -11.76 21.17
CA ALA A 49 -2.10 -11.12 19.92
C ALA A 49 -1.13 -9.99 19.49
N SER A 50 0.13 -10.01 19.93
CA SER A 50 1.08 -8.89 19.77
C SER A 50 2.10 -9.06 18.64
N GLY A 51 2.15 -10.23 17.98
CA GLY A 51 3.16 -10.52 16.95
C GLY A 51 4.57 -10.76 17.49
N SER A 52 4.71 -10.84 18.82
CA SER A 52 6.00 -10.92 19.50
C SER A 52 6.45 -12.37 19.73
N THR A 53 7.69 -12.56 20.21
CA THR A 53 8.27 -13.90 20.34
C THR A 53 8.49 -14.30 21.81
N LEU A 54 8.02 -15.49 22.17
CA LEU A 54 8.49 -16.24 23.34
C LEU A 54 9.57 -17.23 22.90
N SER A 55 10.80 -16.99 23.32
CA SER A 55 11.97 -17.82 23.01
C SER A 55 12.16 -18.90 24.06
N LEU A 56 12.29 -20.17 23.65
CA LEU A 56 12.67 -21.29 24.50
C LEU A 56 14.08 -21.73 24.12
N ALA A 57 15.05 -21.37 24.96
CA ALA A 57 16.49 -21.44 24.69
C ALA A 57 17.21 -22.59 25.42
N SER A 58 16.48 -23.60 25.92
CA SER A 58 17.10 -24.79 26.55
C SER A 58 17.94 -25.59 25.55
N ALA A 59 19.04 -26.17 26.04
CA ALA A 59 19.88 -27.12 25.29
C ALA A 59 19.18 -28.46 25.02
N THR A 60 18.08 -28.75 25.73
CA THR A 60 17.24 -29.93 25.55
C THR A 60 15.86 -29.55 25.02
N SER A 61 15.25 -30.44 24.23
CA SER A 61 13.90 -30.25 23.71
C SER A 61 12.87 -29.99 24.82
N PRO A 62 11.94 -29.03 24.66
CA PRO A 62 10.82 -28.90 25.59
C PRO A 62 10.03 -30.21 25.62
N THR A 63 9.60 -30.62 26.82
CA THR A 63 8.86 -31.87 27.02
C THR A 63 7.38 -31.56 27.18
N PHE A 64 6.56 -32.14 26.31
CA PHE A 64 5.11 -32.06 26.37
C PHE A 64 4.56 -33.39 26.86
N ALA A 65 3.89 -33.40 28.01
CA ALA A 65 3.14 -34.57 28.45
C ALA A 65 1.94 -34.81 27.52
N ALA A 66 1.42 -36.04 27.50
CA ALA A 66 0.16 -36.34 26.84
C ALA A 66 -0.96 -35.42 27.37
N PHE A 67 -1.77 -34.88 26.46
CA PHE A 67 -2.91 -33.99 26.76
C PHE A 67 -2.54 -32.59 27.29
N GLY A 68 -1.32 -32.11 27.02
CA GLY A 68 -1.02 -30.68 27.08
C GLY A 68 -1.68 -29.92 25.92
N SER A 69 -1.75 -28.59 26.00
CA SER A 69 -2.26 -27.77 24.90
C SER A 69 -1.35 -26.61 24.52
N LEU A 70 -1.25 -26.32 23.21
CA LEU A 70 -0.88 -25.00 22.73
C LEU A 70 -2.19 -24.24 22.50
N ARG A 71 -2.46 -23.23 23.33
CA ARG A 71 -3.67 -22.42 23.23
C ARG A 71 -3.35 -21.09 22.57
N ILE A 72 -4.10 -20.76 21.54
CA ILE A 72 -4.00 -19.47 20.87
C ILE A 72 -5.25 -18.70 21.25
N SER A 73 -5.08 -17.61 22.02
CA SER A 73 -6.16 -16.66 22.27
C SER A 73 -5.97 -15.52 21.29
N ALA A 74 -6.56 -15.69 20.11
CA ALA A 74 -6.38 -14.75 19.03
C ALA A 74 -7.46 -13.67 19.16
N THR A 75 -7.07 -12.45 19.53
CA THR A 75 -7.96 -11.28 19.46
C THR A 75 -7.59 -10.36 18.28
N SER A 76 -6.55 -10.71 17.52
CA SER A 76 -6.10 -10.02 16.31
C SER A 76 -5.52 -11.02 15.30
N ASN A 77 -5.22 -10.53 14.09
CA ASN A 77 -4.54 -11.27 13.01
C ASN A 77 -3.01 -11.36 13.18
N THR A 78 -2.45 -10.78 14.25
CA THR A 78 -1.03 -10.91 14.60
C THR A 78 -0.93 -11.80 15.83
N LEU A 79 -0.36 -13.00 15.67
CA LEU A 79 -0.17 -13.91 16.79
C LEU A 79 1.27 -13.82 17.30
N ASP A 80 1.43 -13.93 18.62
CA ASP A 80 2.73 -14.22 19.20
C ASP A 80 3.25 -15.56 18.67
N ARG A 81 4.57 -15.73 18.67
CA ARG A 81 5.25 -16.95 18.19
C ARG A 81 6.04 -17.60 19.30
N VAL A 82 6.08 -18.93 19.30
CA VAL A 82 7.11 -19.67 20.04
C VAL A 82 8.33 -19.85 19.15
N HIS A 83 9.46 -19.30 19.57
CA HIS A 83 10.74 -19.50 18.88
C HIS A 83 11.65 -20.43 19.69
N LEU A 84 12.29 -21.38 19.02
CA LEU A 84 13.16 -22.37 19.64
C LEU A 84 14.60 -22.12 19.20
N THR A 85 15.44 -21.63 20.11
CA THR A 85 16.74 -21.04 19.75
C THR A 85 17.82 -22.08 19.42
N ASN A 86 17.73 -23.29 20.00
CA ASN A 86 18.69 -24.39 19.79
C ASN A 86 18.06 -25.80 19.91
N ALA A 87 16.75 -25.87 20.20
CA ALA A 87 16.05 -27.12 20.47
C ALA A 87 15.28 -27.60 19.23
N SER A 88 15.29 -28.91 18.99
CA SER A 88 14.25 -29.56 18.17
C SER A 88 12.96 -29.63 18.98
N ALA A 89 11.82 -29.18 18.45
CA ALA A 89 10.52 -29.53 19.03
C ALA A 89 10.01 -30.79 18.34
N ASN A 90 10.01 -31.89 19.08
CA ASN A 90 9.26 -33.07 18.70
C ASN A 90 7.86 -32.94 19.31
N PHE A 91 6.85 -32.66 18.50
CA PHE A 91 5.44 -32.71 18.88
C PHE A 91 4.96 -34.17 18.98
N ALA A 92 5.79 -35.01 19.61
CA ALA A 92 5.72 -36.46 19.79
C ALA A 92 4.41 -37.12 19.33
N CYS A 93 4.32 -37.40 18.02
CA CYS A 93 3.26 -38.21 17.41
C CYS A 93 1.83 -37.85 17.83
N GLY A 94 1.51 -36.57 18.05
CA GLY A 94 0.17 -36.17 18.45
C GLY A 94 -0.11 -36.34 19.94
N ASN A 95 0.77 -35.86 20.81
CA ASN A 95 0.50 -35.75 22.25
C ASN A 95 0.00 -34.36 22.69
N LEU A 96 0.15 -33.34 21.82
CA LEU A 96 -0.21 -31.95 22.10
C LEU A 96 -1.43 -31.55 21.26
N ASP A 97 -2.47 -31.04 21.90
CA ASP A 97 -3.63 -30.45 21.22
C ASP A 97 -3.35 -28.98 20.85
N LEU A 98 -3.70 -28.57 19.63
CA LEU A 98 -3.75 -27.17 19.24
C LEU A 98 -5.20 -26.67 19.39
N VAL A 99 -5.39 -25.65 20.23
CA VAL A 99 -6.69 -25.05 20.48
C VAL A 99 -6.65 -23.59 20.05
N ILE A 100 -7.45 -23.24 19.05
CA ILE A 100 -7.62 -21.87 18.54
C ILE A 100 -8.92 -21.31 19.12
N ASP A 101 -8.78 -20.34 20.02
CA ASP A 101 -9.91 -19.59 20.55
C ASP A 101 -10.16 -18.37 19.67
N THR A 102 -11.27 -18.42 18.92
CA THR A 102 -11.69 -17.38 17.98
C THR A 102 -12.61 -16.35 18.63
N THR A 103 -12.81 -16.44 19.95
CA THR A 103 -13.61 -15.46 20.69
C THR A 103 -12.97 -14.08 20.58
N GLY A 104 -13.63 -13.16 19.86
CA GLY A 104 -13.12 -11.82 19.58
C GLY A 104 -12.27 -11.70 18.32
N LEU A 105 -12.07 -12.79 17.55
CA LEU A 105 -11.54 -12.69 16.20
C LEU A 105 -12.56 -12.07 15.27
N SER A 106 -12.14 -11.03 14.57
CA SER A 106 -12.94 -10.37 13.55
C SER A 106 -12.72 -10.96 12.16
N ARG A 107 -11.57 -11.63 11.91
CA ARG A 107 -11.18 -12.11 10.57
C ARG A 107 -10.33 -13.38 10.61
N ALA A 108 -10.40 -14.14 9.53
CA ALA A 108 -9.48 -15.21 9.18
C ALA A 108 -8.07 -14.67 8.90
N PHE A 109 -7.06 -15.54 9.00
CA PHE A 109 -5.66 -15.24 8.69
C PHE A 109 -4.98 -16.46 8.06
N SER A 110 -3.99 -16.22 7.21
CA SER A 110 -3.31 -17.27 6.46
C SER A 110 -1.81 -17.25 6.70
N ALA A 111 -1.22 -18.44 6.77
CA ALA A 111 0.23 -18.64 6.88
C ALA A 111 0.89 -17.87 8.04
N VAL A 112 0.20 -17.73 9.18
CA VAL A 112 0.78 -17.14 10.38
C VAL A 112 1.71 -18.17 11.02
N GLU A 113 3.00 -17.91 11.00
CA GLU A 113 3.98 -18.76 11.68
C GLU A 113 3.72 -18.72 13.19
N ILE A 114 3.44 -19.86 13.82
CA ILE A 114 3.14 -19.95 15.26
C ILE A 114 4.29 -20.63 16.04
N VAL A 115 5.13 -21.39 15.33
CA VAL A 115 6.32 -22.05 15.87
C VAL A 115 7.45 -21.92 14.86
N SER A 116 8.66 -21.58 15.32
CA SER A 116 9.87 -21.61 14.51
C SER A 116 11.09 -22.09 15.28
N THR A 117 12.09 -22.62 14.58
CA THR A 117 13.40 -22.98 15.13
C THR A 117 14.51 -22.55 14.18
N THR A 118 15.69 -22.26 14.75
CA THR A 118 16.93 -22.02 13.98
C THR A 118 17.55 -23.32 13.45
N LYS A 119 17.18 -24.48 14.02
CA LYS A 119 17.71 -25.78 13.62
C LYS A 119 16.99 -26.31 12.38
N SER A 120 17.76 -26.64 11.34
CA SER A 120 17.22 -27.27 10.14
C SER A 120 16.51 -28.59 10.47
N ASN A 121 15.28 -28.77 9.99
CA ASN A 121 14.38 -29.89 10.32
C ASN A 121 14.13 -30.06 11.83
N GLY A 122 14.26 -28.98 12.60
CA GLY A 122 14.12 -29.02 14.05
C GLY A 122 12.68 -29.11 14.54
N VAL A 123 11.68 -28.85 13.68
CA VAL A 123 10.28 -29.14 13.98
C VAL A 123 9.94 -30.53 13.44
N THR A 124 9.57 -31.45 14.33
CA THR A 124 9.16 -32.82 13.98
C THR A 124 7.85 -33.21 14.67
N GLY A 125 7.11 -34.18 14.11
CA GLY A 125 5.81 -34.63 14.63
C GLY A 125 4.61 -33.77 14.21
N THR A 126 3.41 -34.15 14.63
CA THR A 126 2.14 -33.45 14.35
C THR A 126 1.38 -33.14 15.63
N PHE A 127 0.45 -32.17 15.61
CA PHE A 127 -0.51 -32.00 16.69
C PHE A 127 -1.44 -33.21 16.76
N ARG A 128 -1.93 -33.50 17.96
CA ARG A 128 -2.90 -34.56 18.24
C ARG A 128 -4.25 -34.26 17.62
N SER A 129 -4.69 -33.02 17.85
CA SER A 129 -5.89 -32.44 17.29
C SER A 129 -5.64 -30.97 17.03
N VAL A 130 -6.35 -30.43 16.04
CA VAL A 130 -6.45 -29.00 15.79
C VAL A 130 -7.92 -28.67 15.95
N SER A 131 -8.24 -27.86 16.95
CA SER A 131 -9.62 -27.56 17.34
C SER A 131 -9.85 -26.06 17.39
N VAL A 132 -11.04 -25.66 16.96
CA VAL A 132 -11.52 -24.28 17.02
C VAL A 132 -12.59 -24.21 18.09
N ILE A 133 -12.47 -23.24 18.99
CA ILE A 133 -13.48 -22.91 20.01
C ILE A 133 -13.85 -21.42 19.86
N GLY A 134 -15.05 -21.03 20.29
CA GLY A 134 -15.59 -19.69 20.05
C GLY A 134 -16.57 -19.71 18.88
N ASP A 135 -16.24 -19.02 17.78
CA ASP A 135 -17.02 -19.02 16.54
C ASP A 135 -16.74 -20.30 15.72
N PRO A 136 -17.75 -21.18 15.54
CA PRO A 136 -17.60 -22.46 14.86
C PRO A 136 -17.52 -22.34 13.33
N SER A 137 -17.73 -21.15 12.76
CA SER A 137 -17.61 -20.94 11.31
C SER A 137 -16.15 -20.87 10.83
N TYR A 138 -15.20 -20.80 11.76
CA TYR A 138 -13.77 -20.91 11.45
C TYR A 138 -13.32 -22.37 11.39
N THR A 139 -12.42 -22.65 10.46
CA THR A 139 -11.70 -23.90 10.30
C THR A 139 -10.19 -23.62 10.36
N ALA A 140 -9.46 -24.40 11.14
CA ALA A 140 -8.01 -24.25 11.27
C ALA A 140 -7.27 -25.38 10.54
N SER A 141 -6.17 -25.05 9.87
CA SER A 141 -5.22 -25.99 9.31
C SER A 141 -3.79 -25.56 9.62
N VAL A 142 -2.89 -26.54 9.70
CA VAL A 142 -1.47 -26.30 9.97
C VAL A 142 -0.61 -26.86 8.85
N ALA A 143 0.41 -26.10 8.46
CA ALA A 143 1.44 -26.53 7.52
C ALA A 143 2.77 -26.70 8.26
N TYR A 144 3.41 -27.85 8.06
CA TYR A 144 4.70 -28.18 8.65
C TYR A 144 5.80 -28.00 7.60
N THR A 145 6.74 -27.09 7.85
CA THR A 145 7.82 -26.78 6.91
C THR A 145 9.15 -26.85 7.63
N GLY A 146 9.69 -28.06 7.85
CA GLY A 146 11.03 -28.38 8.39
C GLY A 146 11.43 -27.67 9.69
N ASN A 147 11.56 -26.35 9.65
CA ASN A 147 11.97 -25.45 10.71
C ASN A 147 10.78 -24.67 11.32
N SER A 148 9.56 -24.78 10.78
CA SER A 148 8.42 -24.01 11.26
C SER A 148 7.07 -24.70 11.10
N ILE A 149 6.10 -24.19 11.86
CA ILE A 149 4.68 -24.53 11.72
C ILE A 149 3.92 -23.23 11.44
N ALA A 150 3.20 -23.20 10.32
CA ALA A 150 2.30 -22.12 9.97
C ALA A 150 0.84 -22.53 10.23
N LEU A 151 0.07 -21.63 10.83
CA LEU A 151 -1.37 -21.76 11.04
C LEU A 151 -2.12 -20.97 9.98
N THR A 152 -3.12 -21.59 9.39
CA THR A 152 -4.13 -20.95 8.57
C THR A 152 -5.48 -21.13 9.25
N LEU A 153 -6.19 -20.03 9.45
CA LEU A 153 -7.56 -20.02 9.92
C LEU A 153 -8.41 -19.47 8.78
N SER A 154 -9.28 -20.31 8.21
CA SER A 154 -10.23 -19.95 7.15
C SER A 154 -11.66 -19.94 7.67
N GLY A 155 -12.58 -19.23 7.01
CA GLY A 155 -13.97 -19.08 7.48
C GLY A 155 -14.15 -17.88 8.42
N GLY A 156 -15.14 -17.95 9.31
CA GLY A 156 -15.52 -16.85 10.22
C GLY A 156 -16.80 -16.11 9.84
N SER A 157 -17.39 -15.39 10.79
CA SER A 157 -18.53 -14.49 10.54
C SER A 157 -18.28 -13.62 9.30
N SER A 158 -19.09 -13.85 8.27
CA SER A 158 -19.15 -13.17 6.96
C SER A 158 -19.46 -11.66 7.02
N THR A 159 -19.28 -11.00 8.16
CA THR A 159 -19.64 -9.58 8.31
C THR A 159 -18.51 -8.64 7.92
N LEU A 160 -17.28 -9.12 7.70
CA LEU A 160 -16.15 -8.31 7.26
C LEU A 160 -15.56 -8.79 5.93
N PRO A 161 -14.99 -7.88 5.12
CA PRO A 161 -14.48 -8.24 3.79
C PRO A 161 -13.29 -9.19 3.86
N SER A 162 -13.13 -10.07 2.87
CA SER A 162 -11.91 -10.86 2.63
C SER A 162 -11.03 -10.30 1.51
N ALA A 163 -11.60 -9.45 0.66
CA ALA A 163 -10.92 -8.70 -0.39
C ALA A 163 -11.77 -7.49 -0.80
N TYR A 164 -11.20 -6.63 -1.65
CA TYR A 164 -11.93 -5.52 -2.28
C TYR A 164 -11.84 -5.56 -3.81
N LYS A 165 -12.82 -4.95 -4.47
CA LYS A 165 -12.80 -4.70 -5.91
C LYS A 165 -13.17 -3.24 -6.17
N ILE A 166 -12.43 -2.57 -7.04
CA ILE A 166 -12.70 -1.19 -7.46
C ILE A 166 -13.15 -1.18 -8.92
N GLN A 167 -14.26 -0.51 -9.21
CA GLN A 167 -14.80 -0.35 -10.55
C GLN A 167 -15.26 1.09 -10.81
N VAL A 168 -15.39 1.46 -12.07
CA VAL A 168 -16.03 2.70 -12.52
C VAL A 168 -17.11 2.33 -13.53
N ALA A 169 -18.37 2.67 -13.21
CA ALA A 169 -19.53 2.27 -14.02
C ALA A 169 -19.54 0.78 -14.40
N GLY A 170 -19.12 -0.09 -13.47
CA GLY A 170 -19.02 -1.54 -13.68
C GLY A 170 -17.75 -2.03 -14.41
N ASN A 171 -16.87 -1.14 -14.89
CA ASN A 171 -15.63 -1.51 -15.56
C ASN A 171 -14.43 -1.54 -14.61
N SER A 172 -13.47 -2.42 -14.86
CA SER A 172 -12.18 -2.47 -14.16
C SER A 172 -11.13 -1.53 -14.77
N SER A 173 -11.53 -0.68 -15.70
CA SER A 173 -10.70 0.38 -16.27
C SER A 173 -11.45 1.69 -16.41
N ALA A 174 -10.72 2.80 -16.38
CA ALA A 174 -11.25 4.14 -16.61
C ALA A 174 -10.19 5.04 -17.27
N THR A 175 -10.68 6.01 -18.06
CA THR A 175 -9.85 7.09 -18.59
C THR A 175 -10.45 8.42 -18.14
N THR A 176 -9.60 9.33 -17.68
CA THR A 176 -10.01 10.67 -17.20
C THR A 176 -8.89 11.68 -17.47
N SER A 177 -9.14 12.95 -17.18
CA SER A 177 -8.12 14.00 -17.12
C SER A 177 -7.73 14.29 -15.68
N ALA A 178 -6.50 14.75 -15.47
CA ALA A 178 -6.05 15.25 -14.18
C ALA A 178 -7.03 16.32 -13.63
N GLY A 179 -7.31 16.26 -12.33
CA GLY A 179 -8.27 17.12 -11.64
C GLY A 179 -9.75 16.79 -11.88
N SER A 180 -10.08 15.88 -12.81
CA SER A 180 -11.47 15.47 -13.06
C SER A 180 -11.88 14.31 -12.15
N GLY A 181 -13.00 14.48 -11.43
CA GLY A 181 -13.52 13.47 -10.52
C GLY A 181 -13.97 12.18 -11.23
N VAL A 182 -13.62 11.04 -10.64
CA VAL A 182 -13.97 9.69 -11.08
C VAL A 182 -14.76 9.02 -9.97
N ASN A 183 -16.01 8.65 -10.27
CA ASN A 183 -16.88 8.02 -9.30
C ASN A 183 -16.54 6.54 -9.15
N LEU A 184 -15.95 6.16 -8.01
CA LEU A 184 -15.60 4.79 -7.72
C LEU A 184 -16.82 4.01 -7.21
N THR A 185 -16.86 2.74 -7.57
CA THR A 185 -17.65 1.69 -6.91
C THR A 185 -16.67 0.75 -6.23
N VAL A 186 -16.67 0.72 -4.90
CA VAL A 186 -15.85 -0.20 -4.11
C VAL A 186 -16.74 -1.32 -3.59
N THR A 187 -16.40 -2.56 -3.93
CA THR A 187 -17.12 -3.75 -3.52
C THR A 187 -16.28 -4.52 -2.50
N ALA A 188 -16.83 -4.73 -1.32
CA ALA A 188 -16.35 -5.70 -0.34
C ALA A 188 -16.69 -7.12 -0.81
N LEU A 189 -15.71 -8.01 -0.79
CA LEU A 189 -15.87 -9.40 -1.21
C LEU A 189 -15.78 -10.34 -0.02
N ASP A 190 -16.46 -11.48 -0.09
CA ASP A 190 -16.32 -12.59 0.85
C ASP A 190 -15.13 -13.49 0.50
N SER A 191 -14.94 -14.57 1.27
CA SER A 191 -13.86 -15.54 1.05
C SER A 191 -13.98 -16.32 -0.26
N PHE A 192 -15.15 -16.29 -0.90
CA PHE A 192 -15.42 -16.93 -2.19
C PHE A 192 -15.28 -15.96 -3.37
N GLY A 193 -14.94 -14.70 -3.10
CA GLY A 193 -14.84 -13.64 -4.11
C GLY A 193 -16.19 -13.10 -4.59
N ALA A 194 -17.28 -13.44 -3.90
CA ALA A 194 -18.61 -12.87 -4.16
C ALA A 194 -18.81 -11.58 -3.37
N THR A 195 -19.78 -10.75 -3.75
CA THR A 195 -20.10 -9.52 -3.01
C THR A 195 -20.61 -9.86 -1.61
N LEU A 196 -19.98 -9.25 -0.61
CA LEU A 196 -20.33 -9.47 0.79
C LEU A 196 -21.53 -8.61 1.20
N THR A 197 -22.73 -9.10 0.88
CA THR A 197 -23.99 -8.37 1.12
C THR A 197 -24.32 -8.15 2.59
N ALA A 198 -23.73 -8.92 3.51
CA ALA A 198 -23.88 -8.70 4.94
C ALA A 198 -23.11 -7.46 5.45
N PHE A 199 -22.11 -6.97 4.70
CA PHE A 199 -21.30 -5.82 5.14
C PHE A 199 -22.05 -4.49 4.92
N ASN A 200 -22.44 -3.87 6.04
CA ASN A 200 -23.17 -2.61 6.06
C ASN A 200 -22.53 -1.67 7.07
N GLY A 201 -22.49 -0.38 6.75
CA GLY A 201 -21.89 0.66 7.58
C GLY A 201 -20.55 1.16 7.07
N ASP A 202 -19.78 1.81 7.94
CA ASP A 202 -18.57 2.52 7.56
C ASP A 202 -17.33 1.60 7.53
N GLY A 203 -16.52 1.70 6.47
CA GLY A 203 -15.22 1.07 6.33
C GLY A 203 -14.14 2.09 6.01
N ALA A 204 -13.07 2.13 6.81
CA ALA A 204 -11.91 2.98 6.53
C ALA A 204 -10.95 2.29 5.57
N LEU A 205 -10.59 2.98 4.49
CA LEU A 205 -9.66 2.50 3.47
C LEU A 205 -8.48 3.46 3.28
N SER A 206 -7.33 2.95 2.85
CA SER A 206 -6.29 3.71 2.17
C SER A 206 -6.35 3.42 0.69
N PHE A 207 -6.34 4.46 -0.14
CA PHE A 207 -6.22 4.34 -1.60
C PHE A 207 -4.78 4.56 -2.01
N TYR A 208 -4.26 3.67 -2.87
CA TYR A 208 -2.86 3.70 -3.27
C TYR A 208 -2.63 3.28 -4.73
N GLY A 209 -1.38 3.40 -5.18
CA GLY A 209 -0.95 3.13 -6.56
C GLY A 209 -0.87 4.38 -7.45
N LEU A 210 -1.03 5.57 -6.87
CA LEU A 210 -1.00 6.85 -7.59
C LEU A 210 0.22 7.68 -7.17
N ALA A 211 0.96 8.18 -8.17
CA ALA A 211 2.07 9.10 -7.93
C ALA A 211 1.56 10.51 -7.56
N ILE A 212 2.49 11.35 -7.11
CA ILE A 212 2.26 12.79 -6.95
C ILE A 212 2.55 13.47 -8.29
N SER A 213 1.77 14.49 -8.66
CA SER A 213 2.00 15.26 -9.89
C SER A 213 3.30 16.07 -9.83
N PRO A 214 3.83 16.53 -10.98
CA PRO A 214 5.07 17.32 -11.03
C PRO A 214 5.04 18.60 -10.18
N ASN A 215 3.87 19.21 -9.97
CA ASN A 215 3.70 20.36 -9.07
C ASN A 215 3.51 19.99 -7.59
N SER A 216 3.78 18.74 -7.20
CA SER A 216 3.63 18.22 -5.83
C SER A 216 2.18 18.06 -5.32
N THR A 217 1.19 18.05 -6.21
CA THR A 217 -0.21 17.79 -5.82
C THR A 217 -0.49 16.28 -5.75
N ALA A 218 -0.98 15.81 -4.60
CA ALA A 218 -1.39 14.41 -4.45
C ALA A 218 -2.78 14.16 -5.07
N ALA A 219 -3.01 12.96 -5.58
CA ALA A 219 -4.36 12.49 -5.90
C ALA A 219 -5.18 12.35 -4.60
N THR A 220 -6.49 12.51 -4.69
CA THR A 220 -7.37 12.41 -3.51
C THR A 220 -8.59 11.54 -3.75
N VAL A 221 -9.14 10.95 -2.70
CA VAL A 221 -10.45 10.29 -2.71
C VAL A 221 -11.34 10.95 -1.66
N SER A 222 -12.57 11.29 -2.02
CA SER A 222 -13.53 11.87 -1.07
C SER A 222 -14.02 10.80 -0.08
N ASP A 223 -13.99 11.11 1.22
CA ASP A 223 -14.61 10.27 2.24
C ASP A 223 -16.15 10.35 2.19
N LYS A 224 -16.82 9.63 3.09
CA LYS A 224 -18.29 9.57 3.21
C LYS A 224 -18.97 10.93 3.39
N THR A 225 -18.22 11.95 3.82
CA THR A 225 -18.70 13.33 4.02
C THR A 225 -18.30 14.28 2.88
N GLY A 226 -17.52 13.80 1.91
CA GLY A 226 -17.04 14.59 0.79
C GLY A 226 -15.68 15.24 1.01
N LEU A 227 -15.03 15.00 2.15
CA LEU A 227 -13.70 15.55 2.41
C LEU A 227 -12.65 14.77 1.62
N ALA A 228 -11.81 15.49 0.88
CA ALA A 228 -10.71 14.91 0.13
C ALA A 228 -9.64 14.33 1.08
N LYS A 229 -9.27 13.07 0.84
CA LYS A 229 -8.19 12.37 1.55
C LYS A 229 -7.12 11.98 0.55
N ASN A 230 -5.86 12.22 0.88
CA ASN A 230 -4.77 11.89 -0.03
C ASN A 230 -4.69 10.38 -0.28
N ALA A 231 -4.62 10.02 -1.55
CA ALA A 231 -4.15 8.72 -2.00
C ALA A 231 -2.62 8.74 -2.13
N SER A 232 -1.98 7.59 -1.99
CA SER A 232 -0.51 7.47 -1.96
C SER A 232 0.02 6.54 -3.04
N LEU A 233 1.35 6.50 -3.20
CA LEU A 233 1.97 5.54 -4.11
C LEU A 233 1.90 4.11 -3.54
N LEU A 234 2.13 3.96 -2.25
CA LEU A 234 2.15 2.68 -1.53
C LEU A 234 1.00 2.61 -0.53
N ALA A 235 0.61 1.39 -0.15
CA ALA A 235 -0.39 1.18 0.89
C ALA A 235 0.05 1.86 2.20
N ALA A 236 -0.89 2.56 2.85
CA ALA A 236 -0.67 3.28 4.09
C ALA A 236 -1.81 3.01 5.08
N THR A 237 -1.74 3.60 6.28
CA THR A 237 -2.83 3.55 7.25
C THR A 237 -4.13 4.07 6.63
N PRO A 238 -5.26 3.36 6.78
CA PRO A 238 -6.55 3.81 6.28
C PRO A 238 -6.92 5.24 6.74
N ASN A 239 -7.33 6.09 5.81
CA ASN A 239 -7.64 7.50 6.06
C ASN A 239 -8.95 7.97 5.39
N THR A 240 -9.56 7.12 4.56
CA THR A 240 -10.73 7.42 3.74
C THR A 240 -11.87 6.53 4.18
N THR A 241 -12.77 7.04 5.00
CA THR A 241 -13.97 6.29 5.44
C THR A 241 -15.04 6.34 4.36
N LEU A 242 -15.52 5.17 3.92
CA LEU A 242 -16.65 5.03 3.02
C LEU A 242 -17.81 4.31 3.71
N THR A 243 -19.03 4.64 3.35
CA THR A 243 -20.24 3.93 3.79
C THR A 243 -20.61 2.87 2.75
N PHE A 244 -20.73 1.63 3.23
CA PHE A 244 -21.12 0.45 2.46
C PHE A 244 -22.57 0.10 2.75
N VAL A 245 -23.30 -0.24 1.70
CA VAL A 245 -24.64 -0.81 1.76
C VAL A 245 -24.61 -2.09 0.95
N ASN A 246 -24.96 -3.21 1.58
CA ASN A 246 -24.89 -4.54 1.00
C ASN A 246 -23.53 -4.85 0.36
N GLY A 247 -22.45 -4.47 1.03
CA GLY A 247 -21.07 -4.71 0.57
C GLY A 247 -20.59 -3.76 -0.53
N ILE A 248 -21.38 -2.76 -0.94
CA ILE A 248 -21.00 -1.84 -2.01
C ILE A 248 -20.98 -0.41 -1.47
N ALA A 249 -19.86 0.28 -1.66
CA ALA A 249 -19.75 1.73 -1.52
C ALA A 249 -19.78 2.36 -2.92
N THR A 250 -20.81 3.16 -3.18
CA THR A 250 -20.93 3.99 -4.38
C THR A 250 -20.91 5.46 -4.01
N THR A 251 -20.42 6.29 -4.92
CA THR A 251 -20.45 7.75 -4.75
C THR A 251 -21.87 8.28 -4.57
N SER A 252 -22.02 9.22 -3.65
CA SER A 252 -23.24 9.99 -3.45
C SER A 252 -22.91 11.46 -3.67
N ALA A 253 -23.31 11.99 -4.82
CA ALA A 253 -22.86 13.30 -5.30
C ALA A 253 -21.32 13.41 -5.28
N SER A 254 -20.75 14.37 -4.53
CA SER A 254 -19.30 14.57 -4.38
C SER A 254 -18.66 13.81 -3.20
N SER A 255 -19.39 12.87 -2.60
CA SER A 255 -18.96 12.10 -1.41
C SER A 255 -18.87 10.61 -1.70
N ASN A 256 -18.26 9.89 -0.76
CA ASN A 256 -18.23 8.43 -0.70
C ASN A 256 -17.52 7.74 -1.88
N GLY A 257 -16.29 8.17 -2.17
CA GLY A 257 -15.44 7.51 -3.17
C GLY A 257 -15.25 8.22 -4.50
N VAL A 258 -15.28 9.56 -4.55
CA VAL A 258 -14.86 10.33 -5.74
C VAL A 258 -13.34 10.43 -5.76
N LEU A 259 -12.69 9.79 -6.73
CA LEU A 259 -11.25 9.91 -6.97
C LEU A 259 -10.94 11.12 -7.86
N THR A 260 -10.05 11.99 -7.41
CA THR A 260 -9.51 13.10 -8.20
C THR A 260 -8.01 12.86 -8.43
N PRO A 261 -7.60 12.34 -9.59
CA PRO A 261 -6.19 12.10 -9.89
C PRO A 261 -5.47 13.39 -10.26
N SER A 262 -4.17 13.49 -10.00
CA SER A 262 -3.34 14.66 -10.32
C SER A 262 -2.21 14.41 -11.33
N PRO A 263 -1.45 13.30 -11.31
CA PRO A 263 -0.46 13.06 -12.37
C PRO A 263 -1.14 12.52 -13.62
N ALA A 264 -0.69 12.98 -14.79
CA ALA A 264 -1.01 12.31 -16.05
C ALA A 264 -0.13 11.06 -16.19
N SER A 265 -0.73 9.88 -16.03
CA SER A 265 -0.04 8.59 -16.07
C SER A 265 -1.01 7.44 -16.32
N ILE A 266 -0.45 6.27 -16.61
CA ILE A 266 -1.16 5.00 -16.53
C ILE A 266 -0.77 4.35 -15.21
N SER A 267 -1.76 3.98 -14.40
CA SER A 267 -1.53 3.42 -13.06
C SER A 267 -2.67 2.47 -12.70
N THR A 268 -2.48 1.65 -11.66
CA THR A 268 -3.56 0.83 -11.10
C THR A 268 -3.88 1.35 -9.71
N VAL A 269 -5.11 1.78 -9.50
CA VAL A 269 -5.60 2.21 -8.19
C VAL A 269 -6.01 0.99 -7.40
N HIS A 270 -5.50 0.90 -6.17
CA HIS A 270 -5.88 -0.11 -5.20
C HIS A 270 -6.42 0.54 -3.93
N CYS A 271 -7.13 -0.25 -3.12
CA CYS A 271 -7.53 0.12 -1.77
C CYS A 271 -7.19 -1.00 -0.77
N SER A 272 -7.02 -0.63 0.49
CA SER A 272 -6.79 -1.54 1.61
C SER A 272 -7.45 -1.02 2.87
N ASP A 273 -8.03 -1.89 3.68
CA ASP A 273 -8.52 -1.56 5.03
C ASP A 273 -7.44 -1.75 6.11
N GLY A 274 -6.19 -1.99 5.70
CA GLY A 274 -5.07 -2.33 6.58
C GLY A 274 -4.89 -3.83 6.79
N PHE A 275 -5.84 -4.67 6.38
CA PHE A 275 -5.80 -6.12 6.55
C PHE A 275 -5.93 -6.85 5.20
N VAL A 276 -6.93 -6.49 4.40
CA VAL A 276 -7.16 -7.02 3.05
C VAL A 276 -7.16 -5.88 2.05
N SER A 277 -6.97 -6.22 0.78
CA SER A 277 -6.81 -5.23 -0.26
C SER A 277 -7.55 -5.61 -1.53
N SER A 278 -7.58 -4.69 -2.48
CA SER A 278 -7.96 -4.98 -3.86
C SER A 278 -6.83 -5.55 -4.72
N ALA A 279 -5.64 -5.78 -4.14
CA ALA A 279 -4.49 -6.34 -4.84
C ALA A 279 -4.28 -7.84 -4.55
N SER A 280 -4.99 -8.40 -3.57
CA SER A 280 -4.82 -9.78 -3.12
C SER A 280 -6.13 -10.37 -2.60
N GLY A 281 -6.28 -11.69 -2.73
CA GLY A 281 -7.49 -12.42 -2.37
C GLY A 281 -8.33 -12.82 -3.59
N LEU A 282 -9.27 -13.73 -3.37
CA LEU A 282 -10.13 -14.24 -4.44
C LEU A 282 -11.10 -13.14 -4.90
N GLY A 283 -11.19 -12.92 -6.22
CA GLY A 283 -12.03 -11.88 -6.81
C GLY A 283 -11.51 -10.44 -6.66
N ALA A 284 -10.40 -10.24 -5.93
CA ALA A 284 -9.79 -8.93 -5.74
C ALA A 284 -9.37 -8.30 -7.08
N SER A 285 -9.66 -7.01 -7.25
CA SER A 285 -9.23 -6.28 -8.45
C SER A 285 -9.10 -4.79 -8.17
N GLY A 286 -7.93 -4.23 -8.48
CA GLY A 286 -7.74 -2.79 -8.61
C GLY A 286 -8.42 -2.23 -9.87
N LEU A 287 -8.40 -0.91 -9.99
CA LEU A 287 -8.89 -0.17 -11.16
C LEU A 287 -7.70 0.28 -12.02
N SER A 288 -7.63 -0.18 -13.27
CA SER A 288 -6.66 0.36 -14.23
C SER A 288 -7.10 1.77 -14.66
N LEU A 289 -6.28 2.76 -14.39
CA LEU A 289 -6.59 4.18 -14.62
C LEU A 289 -5.60 4.79 -15.60
N THR A 290 -6.13 5.36 -16.69
CA THR A 290 -5.39 6.24 -17.58
C THR A 290 -5.78 7.68 -17.28
N VAL A 291 -4.82 8.48 -16.85
CA VAL A 291 -5.01 9.91 -16.58
C VAL A 291 -4.29 10.70 -17.67
N ASN A 292 -5.05 11.46 -18.44
CA ASN A 292 -4.53 12.43 -19.39
C ASN A 292 -4.21 13.75 -18.68
N PRO A 293 -3.30 14.57 -19.24
CA PRO A 293 -3.14 15.96 -18.79
C PRO A 293 -4.48 16.71 -18.82
N ALA A 294 -4.64 17.68 -17.92
CA ALA A 294 -5.75 18.62 -17.96
C ALA A 294 -5.55 19.64 -19.11
N ALA A 295 -6.45 20.63 -19.20
CA ALA A 295 -6.34 21.69 -20.19
C ALA A 295 -5.03 22.49 -20.04
N LEU A 296 -4.54 23.05 -21.16
CA LEU A 296 -3.35 23.90 -21.19
C LEU A 296 -3.47 25.00 -20.15
N ASP A 297 -2.48 25.09 -19.26
CA ASP A 297 -2.41 26.11 -18.25
C ASP A 297 -1.30 27.12 -18.54
N SER A 298 -0.08 26.62 -18.80
CA SER A 298 1.13 27.43 -18.94
C SER A 298 2.16 26.76 -19.85
N TYR A 299 3.24 27.48 -20.14
CA TYR A 299 4.44 26.93 -20.78
C TYR A 299 5.64 26.96 -19.84
N THR A 300 6.50 25.96 -19.92
CA THR A 300 7.88 26.08 -19.43
C THR A 300 8.78 26.39 -20.62
N VAL A 301 9.58 27.44 -20.49
CA VAL A 301 10.58 27.83 -21.50
C VAL A 301 11.95 27.65 -20.89
N THR A 302 12.82 26.87 -21.52
CA THR A 302 14.16 26.58 -21.01
C THR A 302 15.21 26.78 -22.08
N ALA A 303 16.33 27.38 -21.69
CA ALA A 303 17.55 27.47 -22.47
C ALA A 303 18.73 27.42 -21.47
N ALA A 304 19.89 26.94 -21.92
CA ALA A 304 21.10 27.03 -21.10
C ALA A 304 21.52 28.50 -20.94
N SER A 305 22.24 28.81 -19.87
CA SER A 305 22.79 30.14 -19.59
C SER A 305 24.16 29.97 -18.93
N PRO A 306 25.19 30.76 -19.29
CA PRO A 306 25.17 31.82 -20.32
C PRO A 306 25.16 31.26 -21.76
N GLN A 307 24.90 32.14 -22.73
CA GLN A 307 25.03 31.90 -24.17
C GLN A 307 26.00 32.92 -24.79
N GLY A 308 26.63 32.54 -25.90
CA GLY A 308 27.53 33.43 -26.63
C GLY A 308 26.79 34.42 -27.51
N THR A 309 27.27 35.67 -27.56
CA THR A 309 26.75 36.70 -28.45
C THR A 309 26.84 36.25 -29.91
N ALA A 310 25.74 36.42 -30.64
CA ALA A 310 25.53 35.98 -32.02
C ALA A 310 25.68 34.47 -32.26
N ALA A 311 25.84 33.65 -31.21
CA ALA A 311 25.89 32.20 -31.30
C ALA A 311 24.47 31.62 -31.19
N PRO A 312 24.04 30.72 -32.09
CA PRO A 312 22.76 30.04 -31.98
C PRO A 312 22.73 29.09 -30.76
N PHE A 313 21.60 29.03 -30.08
CA PHE A 313 21.37 28.10 -28.97
C PHE A 313 19.94 27.54 -29.00
N THR A 314 19.74 26.38 -28.39
CA THR A 314 18.42 25.74 -28.33
C THR A 314 17.59 26.33 -27.21
N THR A 315 16.37 26.76 -27.54
CA THR A 315 15.30 27.02 -26.58
C THR A 315 14.25 25.93 -26.69
N THR A 316 13.85 25.35 -25.55
CA THR A 316 12.81 24.33 -25.47
C THR A 316 11.54 24.95 -24.88
N VAL A 317 10.40 24.69 -25.50
CA VAL A 317 9.07 25.06 -24.99
C VAL A 317 8.31 23.78 -24.71
N THR A 318 7.73 23.66 -23.51
CA THR A 318 6.85 22.54 -23.15
C THR A 318 5.53 23.07 -22.61
N ALA A 319 4.42 22.61 -23.17
CA ALA A 319 3.09 22.91 -22.71
C ALA A 319 2.75 22.11 -21.44
N LYS A 320 2.27 22.81 -20.41
CA LYS A 320 1.92 22.25 -19.12
C LYS A 320 0.46 22.49 -18.76
N ASP A 321 -0.14 21.52 -18.08
CA ASP A 321 -1.39 21.73 -17.36
C ASP A 321 -1.15 22.33 -15.96
N ALA A 322 -2.23 22.63 -15.22
CA ALA A 322 -2.16 23.24 -13.90
C ALA A 322 -1.47 22.35 -12.84
N PHE A 323 -1.29 21.06 -13.12
CA PHE A 323 -0.60 20.08 -12.28
C PHE A 323 0.87 19.89 -12.66
N GLY A 324 1.34 20.59 -13.71
CA GLY A 324 2.70 20.49 -14.25
C GLY A 324 2.90 19.30 -15.19
N ASN A 325 1.83 18.60 -15.59
CA ASN A 325 1.90 17.50 -16.56
C ASN A 325 2.16 18.05 -17.97
N THR A 326 2.96 17.35 -18.76
CA THR A 326 3.17 17.72 -20.17
C THR A 326 1.97 17.31 -21.01
N MET A 327 1.47 18.22 -21.87
CA MET A 327 0.35 17.95 -22.77
C MET A 327 0.76 17.11 -24.01
N ILE A 328 1.10 15.84 -23.80
CA ILE A 328 1.67 14.95 -24.83
C ILE A 328 0.78 14.70 -26.06
N ALA A 329 -0.52 15.01 -25.99
CA ALA A 329 -1.44 14.86 -27.12
C ALA A 329 -1.54 16.13 -27.99
N ASP A 330 -1.00 17.26 -27.54
CA ASP A 330 -1.07 18.51 -28.30
C ASP A 330 -0.06 18.51 -29.45
N ASN A 331 -0.58 18.49 -30.67
CA ASN A 331 0.16 18.52 -31.92
C ASN A 331 -0.30 19.66 -32.84
N SER A 332 -0.96 20.67 -32.30
CA SER A 332 -1.68 21.67 -33.10
C SER A 332 -1.56 23.10 -32.61
N THR A 333 -1.26 23.31 -31.32
CA THR A 333 -1.14 24.68 -30.80
C THR A 333 0.11 25.36 -31.37
N VAL A 334 -0.12 26.49 -32.03
CA VAL A 334 0.94 27.39 -32.49
C VAL A 334 1.33 28.32 -31.34
N VAL A 335 2.63 28.41 -31.08
CA VAL A 335 3.21 29.25 -30.04
C VAL A 335 4.11 30.30 -30.70
N THR A 336 3.96 31.54 -30.27
CA THR A 336 4.81 32.68 -30.65
C THR A 336 5.85 32.93 -29.57
N MET A 337 7.10 33.11 -29.97
CA MET A 337 8.22 33.44 -29.12
C MET A 337 8.52 34.94 -29.15
N THR A 338 8.81 35.52 -28.00
CA THR A 338 9.25 36.91 -27.85
C THR A 338 10.38 37.00 -26.82
N SER A 339 11.04 38.15 -26.77
CA SER A 339 12.07 38.48 -25.78
C SER A 339 11.74 39.77 -25.04
N SER A 340 12.19 39.88 -23.79
CA SER A 340 11.98 41.07 -22.95
C SER A 340 12.63 42.34 -23.50
N THR A 341 13.66 42.19 -24.33
CA THR A 341 14.46 43.27 -24.92
C THR A 341 14.15 43.50 -26.40
N GLY A 342 13.48 42.55 -27.06
CA GLY A 342 13.21 42.58 -28.49
C GLY A 342 14.39 42.18 -29.39
N ASN A 343 15.54 41.80 -28.81
CA ASN A 343 16.76 41.51 -29.58
C ASN A 343 16.90 40.04 -29.99
N ALA A 344 16.44 39.11 -29.16
CA ALA A 344 16.48 37.69 -29.50
C ALA A 344 15.65 37.38 -30.76
N GLN A 345 16.28 36.66 -31.68
CA GLN A 345 15.71 36.19 -32.94
C GLN A 345 15.56 34.66 -32.89
N PHE A 346 14.62 34.13 -33.67
CA PHE A 346 14.27 32.72 -33.67
C PHE A 346 14.32 32.14 -35.09
N ASP A 347 14.66 30.85 -35.19
CA ASP A 347 14.68 30.03 -36.39
C ASP A 347 13.81 28.76 -36.13
N SER A 348 12.54 28.82 -36.53
CA SER A 348 11.53 27.80 -36.26
C SER A 348 11.58 26.62 -37.24
N ASP A 349 11.90 26.88 -38.51
CA ASP A 349 11.96 25.90 -39.59
C ASP A 349 13.37 25.28 -39.76
N GLY A 350 14.38 25.83 -39.09
CA GLY A 350 15.75 25.31 -39.06
C GLY A 350 16.54 25.58 -40.33
N ASN A 351 16.13 26.57 -41.14
CA ASN A 351 16.78 26.88 -42.41
C ASN A 351 18.01 27.80 -42.25
N GLY A 352 18.30 28.29 -41.04
CA GLY A 352 19.41 29.20 -40.74
C GLY A 352 19.10 30.69 -40.93
N THR A 353 17.89 31.02 -41.37
CA THR A 353 17.35 32.38 -41.49
C THR A 353 16.51 32.69 -40.27
N PHE A 354 16.92 33.70 -39.51
CA PHE A 354 16.20 34.10 -38.30
C PHE A 354 15.09 35.10 -38.62
N GLY A 355 13.92 34.95 -37.99
CA GLY A 355 12.79 35.87 -38.11
C GLY A 355 11.42 35.20 -37.97
N ASP A 356 11.36 33.88 -37.94
CA ASP A 356 10.16 33.07 -37.77
C ASP A 356 10.00 32.66 -36.29
N ASN A 357 9.30 33.50 -35.54
CA ASN A 357 9.13 33.31 -34.10
C ASN A 357 7.95 32.40 -33.72
N THR A 358 7.32 31.72 -34.67
CA THR A 358 6.15 30.87 -34.40
C THR A 358 6.45 29.40 -34.68
N LYS A 359 6.09 28.50 -33.75
CA LYS A 359 6.25 27.06 -33.94
C LYS A 359 5.06 26.28 -33.38
N THR A 360 4.62 25.26 -34.11
CA THR A 360 3.58 24.34 -33.66
C THR A 360 4.17 23.31 -32.70
N LEU A 361 3.47 23.04 -31.60
CA LEU A 361 3.84 21.95 -30.70
C LEU A 361 3.74 20.60 -31.42
N SER A 362 4.64 19.69 -31.06
CA SER A 362 4.57 18.27 -31.36
C SER A 362 4.70 17.50 -30.05
N SER A 363 3.71 16.69 -29.73
CA SER A 363 3.59 16.00 -28.43
C SER A 363 3.78 16.94 -27.22
N GLY A 364 3.19 18.13 -27.29
CA GLY A 364 3.22 19.13 -26.23
C GLY A 364 4.55 19.87 -26.08
N THR A 365 5.48 19.75 -27.02
CA THR A 365 6.77 20.45 -26.95
C THR A 365 7.32 20.82 -28.33
N PHE A 366 8.27 21.75 -28.36
CA PHE A 366 9.20 21.91 -29.48
C PHE A 366 10.54 22.46 -29.00
N ASN A 367 11.56 22.27 -29.83
CA ASN A 367 12.80 23.02 -29.79
C ASN A 367 12.79 24.09 -30.88
N ILE A 368 13.30 25.27 -30.58
CA ILE A 368 13.51 26.37 -31.52
C ILE A 368 14.94 26.88 -31.38
N THR A 369 15.58 27.19 -32.50
CA THR A 369 16.91 27.80 -32.50
C THR A 369 16.75 29.28 -32.19
N THR A 370 17.46 29.78 -31.20
CA THR A 370 17.43 31.18 -30.77
C THR A 370 18.81 31.78 -30.95
N LYS A 371 18.88 33.05 -31.31
CA LYS A 371 20.12 33.82 -31.42
C LYS A 371 19.90 35.23 -30.90
N ASP A 372 20.84 35.75 -30.14
CA ASP A 372 20.84 37.13 -29.70
C ASP A 372 22.18 37.78 -30.08
N ASN A 373 22.13 38.95 -30.70
CA ASN A 373 23.31 39.67 -31.19
C ASN A 373 23.79 40.75 -30.22
N VAL A 374 23.10 40.92 -29.08
CA VAL A 374 23.39 41.96 -28.09
C VAL A 374 23.89 41.29 -26.81
N ILE A 375 24.97 41.83 -26.24
CA ILE A 375 25.41 41.45 -24.89
C ILE A 375 24.39 42.02 -23.90
N GLU A 376 23.58 41.16 -23.30
CA GLU A 376 22.51 41.54 -22.38
C GLU A 376 22.03 40.38 -21.51
N THR A 377 21.05 40.65 -20.65
CA THR A 377 20.27 39.62 -19.98
C THR A 377 18.86 39.62 -20.57
N VAL A 378 18.43 38.49 -21.11
CA VAL A 378 17.15 38.35 -21.83
C VAL A 378 16.25 37.32 -21.17
N ILE A 379 14.94 37.57 -21.17
CA ILE A 379 13.91 36.60 -20.82
C ILE A 379 13.13 36.26 -22.09
N LEU A 380 13.05 34.97 -22.40
CA LEU A 380 12.26 34.48 -23.54
C LEU A 380 10.85 34.15 -23.06
N THR A 381 9.85 34.53 -23.85
CA THR A 381 8.43 34.28 -23.56
C THR A 381 7.80 33.47 -24.67
N ALA A 382 7.13 32.39 -24.31
CA ALA A 382 6.26 31.62 -25.19
C ALA A 382 4.82 32.05 -24.97
N THR A 383 4.07 32.33 -26.04
CA THR A 383 2.65 32.70 -25.99
C THR A 383 1.85 31.94 -27.03
N SER A 384 0.81 31.22 -26.60
CA SER A 384 -0.15 30.59 -27.51
C SER A 384 -1.16 31.58 -28.09
N SER A 385 -1.84 31.20 -29.17
CA SER A 385 -2.97 31.96 -29.72
C SER A 385 -4.13 32.16 -28.74
N GLY A 386 -4.28 31.27 -27.75
CA GLY A 386 -5.24 31.39 -26.65
C GLY A 386 -4.78 32.26 -25.47
N GLY A 387 -3.61 32.90 -25.57
CA GLY A 387 -3.09 33.81 -24.56
C GLY A 387 -2.42 33.15 -23.35
N LYS A 388 -2.29 31.81 -23.32
CA LYS A 388 -1.46 31.13 -22.30
C LYS A 388 0.01 31.39 -22.57
N THR A 389 0.76 31.67 -21.50
CA THR A 389 2.16 32.09 -21.59
C THR A 389 3.10 31.27 -20.70
N GLY A 390 4.38 31.45 -20.91
CA GLY A 390 5.46 30.96 -20.05
C GLY A 390 6.76 31.68 -20.34
N THR A 391 7.60 31.85 -19.33
CA THR A 391 8.87 32.57 -19.45
C THR A 391 10.05 31.69 -19.05
N SER A 392 11.21 31.98 -19.63
CA SER A 392 12.46 31.40 -19.15
C SER A 392 12.93 32.07 -17.86
N SER A 393 13.86 31.43 -17.17
CA SER A 393 14.77 32.16 -16.27
C SER A 393 15.59 33.19 -17.09
N PRO A 394 16.17 34.22 -16.47
CA PRO A 394 17.06 35.16 -17.17
C PRO A 394 18.25 34.43 -17.81
N ILE A 395 18.50 34.71 -19.09
CA ILE A 395 19.61 34.15 -19.87
C ILE A 395 20.63 35.26 -20.08
N SER A 396 21.87 35.00 -19.70
CA SER A 396 22.99 35.93 -19.92
C SER A 396 23.58 35.69 -21.30
N ILE A 397 23.58 36.72 -22.15
CA ILE A 397 24.26 36.74 -23.45
C ILE A 397 25.60 37.48 -23.26
N ALA A 398 26.71 36.80 -23.53
CA ALA A 398 28.06 37.28 -23.22
C ALA A 398 29.02 37.21 -24.41
#